data_AF-A0A960BWV5-F1
#
_entry.id   AF-A0A960BWV5-F1
#
_cell.length_a   1.000
_cell.length_b   1.000
_cell.length_c   1.000
_cell.angle_alpha   90.00
_cell.angle_beta   90.00
_cell.angle_gamma   90.00
#
_symmetry.space_group_name_H-M   'P 1'
#
loop_
_entity.id
_entity.type
_entity.pdbx_description
1 polymer ?
#
loop_
_entity_poly.entity_id
_entity_poly.type
_entity_poly.pdbx_seq_one_letter_code
_entity_poly.pdbx_strand_id
1 'polypeptide(L)'
;MVDIPNGHLFLGGTVDPTTHERTGTDIVYDSADLTTHGVIVGMTGSGKTGLGICLLEEALLQGIPTLIIDPKGDMGNLLLTFPALAAADFEPWIDPVAADRDGTTVADAAAVTATRWRDGLAG
;
A
#
# COMPACT_ATOMS: atom_id res chain seq x y z
N MET A 1 -6.98 -7.74 16.20
CA MET A 1 -7.63 -7.37 14.92
C MET A 1 -8.86 -6.57 15.31
N VAL A 2 -9.01 -5.35 14.79
CA VAL A 2 -10.18 -4.50 15.08
C VAL A 2 -11.41 -5.20 14.51
N ASP A 3 -12.50 -5.24 15.26
CA ASP A 3 -13.77 -5.76 14.75
C ASP A 3 -14.43 -4.66 13.90
N ILE A 4 -14.48 -4.86 12.59
CA ILE A 4 -14.95 -3.87 11.62
C ILE A 4 -16.30 -4.35 11.10
N PRO A 5 -17.41 -3.66 11.42
CA PRO A 5 -18.72 -4.04 10.93
C PRO A 5 -18.78 -4.01 9.39
N ASN A 6 -19.64 -4.85 8.81
CA ASN A 6 -19.90 -4.81 7.37
C ASN A 6 -20.28 -3.40 6.90
N GLY A 7 -19.71 -2.97 5.78
CA GLY A 7 -19.94 -1.63 5.23
C GLY A 7 -19.19 -0.51 5.94
N HIS A 8 -18.26 -0.82 6.86
CA HIS A 8 -17.40 0.16 7.51
C HIS A 8 -15.94 -0.02 7.11
N LEU A 9 -15.17 1.07 7.22
CA LEU A 9 -13.75 1.15 6.86
C LEU A 9 -12.95 1.59 8.09
N PHE A 10 -11.87 0.89 8.42
CA PHE A 10 -10.96 1.34 9.47
C PHE A 10 -10.00 2.43 8.95
N LEU A 11 -10.02 3.62 9.55
CA LEU A 11 -9.18 4.76 9.12
C LEU A 11 -8.01 5.05 10.06
N GLY A 12 -7.76 4.18 11.04
CA GLY A 12 -6.71 4.37 12.04
C GLY A 12 -7.28 4.60 13.43
N GLY A 13 -6.53 5.28 14.29
CA GLY A 13 -6.97 5.57 15.67
C GLY A 13 -6.79 7.04 15.99
N THR A 14 -7.61 7.55 16.91
CA THR A 14 -7.50 8.93 17.36
C THR A 14 -6.19 9.14 18.11
N VAL A 15 -5.68 10.36 17.99
CA VAL A 15 -4.48 10.82 18.67
C VAL A 15 -4.82 11.99 19.58
N ASP A 16 -4.10 12.11 20.69
CA ASP A 16 -4.15 13.31 21.49
C ASP A 16 -3.52 14.47 20.68
N PRO A 17 -4.21 15.60 20.51
CA PRO A 17 -3.72 16.70 19.67
C PRO A 17 -2.51 17.44 20.26
N THR A 18 -2.18 17.21 21.54
CA THR A 18 -1.04 17.83 22.25
C THR A 18 0.17 16.91 22.26
N THR A 19 -0.02 15.63 22.61
CA THR A 19 1.08 14.66 22.74
C THR A 19 1.34 13.88 21.46
N HIS A 20 0.37 13.88 20.53
CA HIS A 20 0.34 13.05 19.33
C HIS A 20 0.37 11.53 19.59
N GLU A 21 0.12 11.12 20.83
CA GLU A 21 0.03 9.70 21.20
C GLU A 21 -1.35 9.14 20.85
N ARG A 22 -1.41 7.84 20.51
CA ARG A 22 -2.70 7.17 20.25
C ARG A 22 -3.50 7.11 21.55
N THR A 23 -4.77 7.46 21.48
CA THR A 23 -5.67 7.38 22.66
C THR A 23 -6.21 5.96 22.90
N GLY A 24 -6.01 5.05 21.94
CA GLY A 24 -6.56 3.70 21.95
C GLY A 24 -7.98 3.60 21.37
N THR A 25 -8.57 4.70 20.91
CA THR A 25 -9.87 4.67 20.21
C THR A 25 -9.66 4.55 18.71
N ASP A 26 -10.25 3.53 18.10
CA ASP A 26 -10.23 3.33 16.66
C ASP A 26 -11.27 4.19 15.94
N ILE A 27 -10.94 4.63 14.73
CA ILE A 27 -11.84 5.30 13.81
C ILE A 27 -12.34 4.28 12.81
N VAL A 28 -13.63 3.94 12.95
CA VAL A 28 -14.36 3.06 12.04
C VAL A 28 -15.42 3.92 11.35
N TYR A 29 -15.31 4.05 10.04
CA TYR A 29 -16.05 5.02 9.23
C TYR A 29 -17.09 4.31 8.36
N ASP A 30 -18.32 4.84 8.29
CA ASP A 30 -19.37 4.28 7.43
C ASP A 30 -19.03 4.56 5.96
N SER A 31 -18.91 3.49 5.16
CA SER A 31 -18.60 3.63 3.73
C SER A 31 -19.69 4.36 2.95
N ALA A 32 -20.94 4.36 3.44
CA ALA A 32 -22.04 5.06 2.81
C ALA A 32 -21.82 6.58 2.76
N ASP A 33 -21.07 7.14 3.72
CA ASP A 33 -20.73 8.57 3.73
C ASP A 33 -19.83 8.96 2.56
N LEU A 34 -19.04 8.03 2.01
CA LEU A 34 -18.14 8.27 0.85
C LEU A 34 -18.86 8.27 -0.51
N THR A 35 -20.17 8.00 -0.54
CA THR A 35 -20.97 8.03 -1.78
C THR A 35 -21.18 9.44 -2.33
N THR A 36 -20.86 10.48 -1.55
CA THR A 36 -21.00 11.90 -1.92
C THR A 36 -19.69 12.59 -2.29
N HIS A 37 -18.66 11.81 -2.62
CA HIS A 37 -17.28 12.22 -2.89
C HIS A 37 -16.48 12.52 -1.62
N GLY A 38 -15.19 12.20 -1.65
CA GLY A 38 -14.23 12.55 -0.60
C GLY A 38 -13.02 13.26 -1.21
N VAL A 39 -12.35 14.09 -0.41
CA VAL A 39 -11.10 14.76 -0.81
C VAL A 39 -10.07 14.60 0.29
N ILE A 40 -8.86 14.17 -0.09
CA ILE A 40 -7.72 14.07 0.82
C ILE A 40 -6.74 15.19 0.46
N VAL A 41 -6.46 16.08 1.40
CA VAL A 41 -5.57 17.23 1.22
C VAL A 41 -4.40 17.19 2.20
N GLY A 42 -3.26 17.75 1.81
CA GLY A 42 -2.04 17.77 2.63
C GLY A 42 -0.76 17.90 1.80
N MET A 43 0.34 18.29 2.43
CA MET A 43 1.65 18.42 1.77
C MET A 43 2.31 17.06 1.50
N THR A 44 3.35 17.01 0.66
CA THR A 44 4.16 15.78 0.49
C THR A 44 4.70 15.31 1.84
N GLY A 45 4.68 14.01 2.10
CA GLY A 45 5.09 13.43 3.38
C GLY A 45 4.00 13.45 4.47
N SER A 46 2.84 14.07 4.24
CA SER A 46 1.75 14.13 5.25
C SER A 46 0.90 12.86 5.34
N GLY A 47 1.29 11.76 4.67
CA GLY A 47 0.55 10.49 4.73
C GLY A 47 -0.65 10.34 3.79
N LYS A 48 -0.91 11.26 2.85
CA LYS A 48 -2.06 11.15 1.91
C LYS A 48 -2.12 9.82 1.16
N THR A 49 -0.99 9.38 0.60
CA THR A 49 -0.91 8.10 -0.13
C THR A 49 -1.16 6.94 0.82
N GLY A 50 -0.61 6.98 2.04
CA GLY A 50 -0.87 5.96 3.07
C GLY A 50 -2.35 5.86 3.44
N LEU A 51 -3.03 7.00 3.64
CA LEU A 51 -4.47 7.02 3.89
C LEU A 51 -5.26 6.45 2.71
N GLY A 52 -4.87 6.78 1.47
CA GLY A 52 -5.49 6.22 0.26
C GLY A 52 -5.31 4.70 0.16
N ILE A 53 -4.14 4.18 0.53
CA ILE A 53 -3.87 2.73 0.60
C ILE A 53 -4.76 2.08 1.65
N CYS A 54 -4.83 2.63 2.87
CA CYS A 54 -5.74 2.11 3.91
C CYS A 54 -7.19 2.06 3.43
N LEU A 55 -7.69 3.15 2.84
CA LEU A 55 -9.05 3.20 2.29
C LEU A 55 -9.30 2.13 1.22
N LEU A 56 -8.32 1.91 0.33
CA LEU A 56 -8.41 0.90 -0.71
C LEU A 56 -8.46 -0.51 -0.10
N GLU A 57 -7.53 -0.83 0.81
CA GLU A 57 -7.45 -2.15 1.45
C GLU A 57 -8.75 -2.45 2.21
N GLU A 58 -9.26 -1.49 2.98
CA GLU A 58 -10.52 -1.61 3.70
C GLU A 58 -11.71 -1.79 2.75
N ALA A 59 -11.78 -1.03 1.65
CA ALA A 59 -12.84 -1.18 0.66
C ALA A 59 -12.81 -2.59 0.03
N LEU A 60 -11.63 -3.11 -0.29
CA LEU A 60 -11.45 -4.47 -0.82
C LEU A 60 -11.84 -5.54 0.21
N LEU A 61 -11.50 -5.36 1.50
CA LEU A 61 -11.92 -6.25 2.58
C LEU A 61 -13.44 -6.29 2.76
N GLN A 62 -14.12 -5.16 2.50
CA GLN A 62 -15.59 -5.07 2.50
C GLN A 62 -16.23 -5.57 1.19
N GLY A 63 -15.44 -6.06 0.23
CA GLY A 63 -15.95 -6.54 -1.07
C GLY A 63 -16.46 -5.42 -2.00
N ILE A 64 -16.06 -4.17 -1.76
CA ILE A 64 -16.43 -3.03 -2.57
C ILE A 64 -15.53 -3.02 -3.83
N PRO A 65 -16.10 -3.01 -5.05
CA PRO A 65 -15.31 -2.90 -6.26
C PRO A 65 -14.61 -1.53 -6.34
N THR A 66 -13.29 -1.53 -6.53
CA THR A 66 -12.49 -0.30 -6.56
C THR A 66 -11.79 -0.11 -7.91
N LEU A 67 -11.83 1.12 -8.44
CA LEU A 67 -11.04 1.55 -9.59
C LEU A 67 -10.11 2.68 -9.14
N ILE A 68 -8.82 2.52 -9.42
CA ILE A 68 -7.80 3.53 -9.09
C ILE A 68 -7.19 4.07 -10.37
N ILE A 69 -7.11 5.40 -10.43
CA ILE A 69 -6.32 6.10 -11.44
C ILE A 69 -5.13 6.69 -10.69
N ASP A 70 -3.97 6.08 -10.86
CA ASP A 70 -2.73 6.47 -10.19
C ASP A 70 -1.67 6.90 -11.23
N PRO A 71 -1.58 8.21 -11.54
CA PRO A 71 -0.57 8.72 -12.46
C PRO A 71 0.87 8.60 -11.94
N LYS A 72 1.06 8.40 -10.63
CA LYS A 72 2.39 8.29 -10.01
C LYS A 72 2.89 6.85 -10.00
N GLY A 73 1.99 5.88 -10.00
CA GLY A 73 2.30 4.45 -9.96
C GLY A 73 2.64 3.93 -8.57
N ASP A 74 2.59 4.78 -7.53
CA ASP A 74 2.93 4.43 -6.15
C ASP A 74 1.97 3.37 -5.57
N MET A 75 0.67 3.44 -5.91
CA MET A 75 -0.36 2.50 -5.45
C MET A 75 -0.29 1.16 -6.18
N GLY A 76 0.26 1.12 -7.39
CA GLY A 76 0.49 -0.13 -8.12
C GLY A 76 1.45 -1.07 -7.37
N ASN A 77 2.33 -0.52 -6.54
CA ASN A 77 3.26 -1.30 -5.72
C ASN A 77 2.57 -2.21 -4.69
N LEU A 78 1.30 -1.99 -4.38
CA LEU A 78 0.52 -2.91 -3.52
C LEU A 78 0.44 -4.33 -4.12
N LEU A 79 0.61 -4.47 -5.43
CA LEU A 79 0.66 -5.76 -6.11
C LEU A 79 2.01 -6.48 -5.93
N LEU A 80 3.03 -5.81 -5.41
CA LEU A 80 4.36 -6.37 -5.16
C LEU A 80 4.45 -7.04 -3.77
N THR A 81 3.39 -7.74 -3.37
CA THR A 81 3.37 -8.53 -2.14
C THR A 81 3.91 -9.93 -2.43
N PHE A 82 5.19 -10.15 -2.16
CA PHE A 82 5.87 -11.44 -2.40
C PHE A 82 6.28 -12.09 -1.06
N PRO A 83 5.41 -12.92 -0.44
CA PRO A 83 5.69 -13.51 0.87
C PRO A 83 6.95 -14.36 0.92
N ALA A 84 7.25 -15.06 -0.18
CA ALA A 84 8.46 -15.90 -0.29
C ALA A 84 9.72 -15.09 -0.63
N LEU A 85 9.55 -13.86 -1.12
CA LEU A 85 10.62 -13.03 -1.69
C LEU A 85 11.49 -13.87 -2.66
N ALA A 86 10.86 -14.67 -3.51
CA ALA A 86 11.56 -15.51 -4.48
C ALA A 86 11.89 -14.69 -5.73
N ALA A 87 13.06 -14.94 -6.34
CA ALA A 87 13.47 -14.22 -7.54
C ALA A 87 12.40 -14.26 -8.65
N ALA A 88 11.77 -15.42 -8.86
CA ALA A 88 10.72 -15.62 -9.84
C ALA A 88 9.49 -14.73 -9.64
N ASP A 89 9.20 -14.28 -8.41
CA ASP A 89 8.10 -13.35 -8.13
C ASP A 89 8.41 -11.94 -8.67
N PHE A 90 9.70 -11.57 -8.73
CA PHE A 90 10.16 -10.28 -9.23
C PHE A 90 10.37 -10.27 -10.74
N GLU A 91 10.68 -11.40 -11.37
CA GLU A 91 10.98 -11.50 -12.82
C GLU A 91 9.95 -10.78 -13.73
N PRO A 92 8.62 -10.93 -13.53
CA PRO A 92 7.63 -10.25 -14.38
C PRO A 92 7.66 -8.72 -14.30
N TRP A 93 8.30 -8.18 -13.26
CA TRP A 93 8.35 -6.75 -12.96
C TRP A 93 9.70 -6.12 -13.29
N ILE A 94 10.68 -6.92 -13.71
CA ILE A 94 11.98 -6.42 -14.17
C ILE A 94 11.85 -5.91 -15.61
N ASP A 95 12.34 -4.69 -15.85
CA ASP A 95 12.45 -4.14 -17.20
C ASP A 95 13.59 -4.85 -17.97
N PRO A 96 13.28 -5.61 -19.04
CA PRO A 96 14.30 -6.33 -19.81
C PRO A 96 15.28 -5.40 -20.52
N VAL A 97 14.86 -4.19 -20.89
CA VAL A 97 15.72 -3.20 -21.58
C VAL A 97 16.72 -2.61 -20.59
N ALA A 98 16.28 -2.34 -19.36
CA ALA A 98 17.17 -1.89 -18.30
C ALA A 98 18.20 -2.96 -17.94
N ALA A 99 17.77 -4.23 -17.81
CA ALA A 99 18.67 -5.34 -17.54
C ALA A 99 19.75 -5.49 -18.62
N ASP A 100 19.36 -5.46 -19.91
CA ASP A 100 20.28 -5.54 -21.04
C ASP A 100 21.29 -4.38 -21.05
N ARG A 101 20.81 -3.14 -20.85
CA ARG A 101 21.67 -1.95 -20.78
C ARG A 101 22.72 -2.05 -19.67
N ASP A 102 22.36 -2.67 -18.55
CA ASP A 102 23.23 -2.84 -17.39
C ASP A 102 24.10 -4.12 -17.51
N GLY A 103 24.00 -4.85 -18.64
CA GLY A 103 24.79 -6.05 -18.93
C GLY A 103 24.41 -7.26 -18.09
N THR A 104 23.17 -7.31 -17.59
CA THR A 104 22.64 -8.39 -16.74
C THR A 104 21.42 -9.06 -17.39
N THR A 105 21.01 -10.21 -16.87
CA THR A 105 19.77 -10.87 -17.31
C THR A 105 18.59 -10.47 -16.43
N VAL A 106 17.37 -10.64 -16.93
CA VAL A 106 16.14 -10.45 -16.14
C VAL A 106 16.16 -11.34 -14.89
N ALA A 107 16.59 -12.59 -15.03
CA ALA A 107 16.66 -13.55 -13.92
C ALA A 107 17.70 -13.12 -12.86
N ASP A 108 18.88 -12.67 -13.29
CA ASP A 108 19.92 -12.19 -12.38
C ASP A 108 19.49 -10.90 -11.66
N ALA A 109 18.89 -9.95 -12.38
CA ALA A 109 18.35 -8.72 -11.80
C ALA A 109 17.21 -9.00 -10.80
N ALA A 110 16.35 -9.99 -11.09
CA ALA A 110 15.30 -10.43 -10.19
C ALA A 110 15.89 -11.07 -8.91
N ALA A 111 16.93 -11.90 -9.03
CA ALA A 111 17.61 -12.51 -7.90
C ALA A 111 18.31 -11.47 -7.00
N VAL A 112 18.96 -10.48 -7.60
CA VAL A 112 19.54 -9.33 -6.87
C VAL A 112 18.46 -8.53 -6.16
N THR A 113 17.35 -8.23 -6.84
CA THR A 113 16.22 -7.48 -6.27
C THR A 113 15.59 -8.22 -5.10
N ALA A 114 15.33 -9.52 -5.24
CA ALA A 114 14.79 -10.37 -4.19
C ALA A 114 15.69 -10.40 -2.95
N THR A 115 17.01 -10.50 -3.16
CA THR A 115 17.99 -10.45 -2.06
C THR A 115 17.97 -9.10 -1.37
N ARG A 116 17.99 -8.00 -2.13
CA ARG A 116 17.91 -6.63 -1.59
C ARG A 116 16.65 -6.42 -0.73
N TRP A 117 15.50 -6.92 -1.18
CA TRP A 117 14.25 -6.81 -0.42
C TRP A 117 14.30 -7.65 0.86
N ARG A 118 14.81 -8.88 0.78
CA ARG A 118 14.98 -9.76 1.95
C ARG A 118 15.87 -9.13 3.01
N ASP A 119 17.01 -8.58 2.61
CA ASP A 119 17.95 -7.94 3.52
C ASP A 119 17.36 -6.65 4.12
N GLY A 120 16.63 -5.87 3.33
CA GLY A 120 15.99 -4.63 3.79
C GLY A 120 14.81 -4.85 4.76
N LEU A 121 14.12 -5.98 4.65
CA LEU A 121 12.99 -6.34 5.52
C LEU A 121 13.40 -7.12 6.78
N ALA A 122 14.63 -7.64 6.83
CA ALA A 122 15.16 -8.39 7.97
C ALA A 122 15.62 -7.53 9.16
N GLY A 123 15.30 -6.23 9.15
CA GLY A 123 15.72 -5.23 10.15
C GLY A 123 15.43 -5.61 11.60
#